data_AF-A0A1F7N2N4-F1
#
_entry.id   AF-A0A1F7N2N4-F1
#
_cell.length_a   1.000
_cell.length_b   1.000
_cell.length_c   1.000
_cell.angle_alpha   90.00
_cell.angle_beta   90.00
_cell.angle_gamma   90.00
#
_symmetry.space_group_name_H-M   'P 1'
#
loop_
_entity.id
_entity.type
_entity.pdbx_description
1 polymer ?
#
loop_
_entity_poly.entity_id
_entity_poly.type
_entity_poly.pdbx_seq_one_letter_code
_entity_poly.pdbx_strand_id
1 'polypeptide(L)'
;MISRLEELARLDRRALRDSFRDAWAVERGLLLGAEIVFDVGNHILSAEFGASARDYEDIIVQLGTVGVIDPALRDELRGLGGFRNILVHGYLRVDPDRVAEHLAVA
;
A
#
# COMPACT_ATOMS: atom_id res chain seq x y z
N MET A 1 1.18 -15.44 0.32
CA MET A 1 1.04 -14.21 1.14
C MET A 1 -0.22 -13.45 0.72
N ILE A 2 -0.43 -13.19 -0.58
CA ILE A 2 -1.75 -12.78 -1.14
C ILE A 2 -2.85 -13.81 -0.81
N SER A 3 -2.57 -15.11 -0.91
CA SER A 3 -3.50 -16.19 -0.53
C SER A 3 -3.93 -16.17 0.94
N ARG A 4 -3.17 -15.51 1.83
CA ARG A 4 -3.58 -15.32 3.24
C ARG A 4 -4.45 -14.08 3.44
N LEU A 5 -4.39 -13.09 2.54
CA LEU A 5 -5.32 -11.96 2.56
C LEU A 5 -6.74 -12.40 2.20
N GLU A 6 -6.89 -13.38 1.31
CA GLU A 6 -8.22 -13.96 0.99
C GLU A 6 -8.85 -14.66 2.21
N GLU A 7 -8.03 -15.31 3.04
CA GLU A 7 -8.47 -15.90 4.31
C GLU A 7 -8.88 -14.82 5.32
N LEU A 8 -8.12 -13.72 5.39
CA LEU A 8 -8.40 -12.59 6.28
C LEU A 8 -9.52 -11.66 5.77
N ALA A 9 -9.81 -11.63 4.48
CA ALA A 9 -10.91 -10.89 3.87
C ALA A 9 -12.30 -11.40 4.32
N ARG A 10 -12.34 -12.60 4.91
CA ARG A 10 -13.54 -13.18 5.54
C ARG A 10 -13.77 -12.71 6.97
N LEU A 11 -12.84 -11.94 7.56
CA LEU A 11 -13.00 -11.39 8.89
C LEU A 11 -14.00 -10.21 8.88
N ASP A 12 -14.95 -10.27 9.81
CA ASP A 12 -15.82 -9.14 10.15
C ASP A 12 -14.98 -7.95 10.69
N ARG A 13 -15.39 -6.72 10.38
CA ARG A 13 -14.88 -5.48 11.01
C ARG A 13 -14.71 -5.54 12.53
N ARG A 14 -15.54 -6.30 13.26
CA ARG A 14 -15.38 -6.55 14.70
C ARG A 14 -14.15 -7.39 14.99
N ALA A 15 -13.97 -8.51 14.29
CA ALA A 15 -12.81 -9.38 14.47
C ALA A 15 -11.47 -8.67 14.16
N LEU A 16 -11.48 -7.77 13.17
CA LEU A 16 -10.31 -6.92 12.86
C LEU A 16 -10.03 -5.88 13.95
N ARG A 17 -11.05 -5.38 14.66
CA ARG A 17 -10.86 -4.43 15.76
C ARG A 17 -10.35 -5.09 17.05
N ASP A 18 -10.81 -6.31 17.30
CA ASP A 18 -10.55 -6.99 18.57
C ASP A 18 -9.22 -7.75 18.58
N SER A 19 -8.55 -7.87 17.42
CA SER A 19 -7.27 -8.57 17.25
C SER A 19 -6.21 -7.66 16.60
N PHE A 20 -5.29 -7.16 17.43
CA PHE A 20 -4.13 -6.37 16.95
C PHE A 20 -3.29 -7.14 15.93
N ARG A 21 -3.13 -8.45 16.12
CA ARG A 21 -2.38 -9.31 15.21
C ARG A 21 -3.03 -9.36 13.82
N ASP A 22 -4.34 -9.53 13.76
CA ASP A 22 -5.05 -9.70 12.49
C ASP A 22 -5.18 -8.36 11.75
N ALA A 23 -5.40 -7.26 12.49
CA ALA A 23 -5.32 -5.90 11.95
C ALA A 23 -3.96 -5.65 11.30
N TRP A 24 -2.87 -5.90 12.04
CA TRP A 24 -1.52 -5.72 11.54
C TRP A 24 -1.22 -6.61 10.32
N ALA A 25 -1.68 -7.85 10.34
CA ALA A 25 -1.49 -8.78 9.21
C ALA A 25 -2.23 -8.31 7.95
N VAL A 26 -3.45 -7.80 8.08
CA VAL A 26 -4.23 -7.25 6.96
C VAL A 26 -3.57 -5.98 6.43
N GLU A 27 -3.24 -5.02 7.29
CA GLU A 27 -2.59 -3.78 6.87
C GLU A 27 -1.25 -4.04 6.17
N ARG A 28 -0.41 -4.93 6.71
CA ARG A 28 0.84 -5.32 6.06
C ARG A 28 0.61 -6.00 4.72
N GLY A 29 -0.41 -6.86 4.63
CA GLY A 29 -0.76 -7.52 3.38
C GLY A 29 -1.25 -6.52 2.32
N LEU A 30 -2.09 -5.57 2.69
CA LEU A 30 -2.57 -4.50 1.80
C LEU A 30 -1.44 -3.61 1.31
N LEU A 31 -0.52 -3.23 2.21
CA LEU A 31 0.68 -2.48 1.86
C LEU A 31 1.53 -3.22 0.82
N LEU A 32 1.81 -4.50 1.06
CA LEU A 32 2.58 -5.33 0.12
C LEU A 32 1.87 -5.50 -1.23
N GLY A 33 0.55 -5.64 -1.22
CA GLY A 33 -0.25 -5.70 -2.45
C GLY A 33 -0.12 -4.42 -3.27
N ALA A 34 -0.23 -3.26 -2.63
CA ALA A 34 -0.03 -1.97 -3.29
C ALA A 34 1.39 -1.82 -3.84
N GLU A 35 2.42 -2.19 -3.05
CA GLU A 35 3.82 -2.15 -3.49
C GLU A 35 4.08 -3.00 -4.74
N ILE A 36 3.54 -4.22 -4.79
CA ILE A 36 3.66 -5.10 -5.96
C ILE A 36 3.03 -4.46 -7.21
N VAL A 37 1.85 -3.86 -7.08
CA VAL A 37 1.18 -3.16 -8.19
C VAL A 37 2.06 -2.02 -8.71
N PHE A 38 2.64 -1.22 -7.82
CA PHE A 38 3.49 -0.11 -8.21
C PHE A 38 4.81 -0.55 -8.83
N ASP A 39 5.47 -1.57 -8.27
CA ASP A 39 6.74 -2.07 -8.80
C ASP A 39 6.58 -2.63 -10.21
N VAL A 40 5.55 -3.44 -10.44
CA VAL A 40 5.22 -3.99 -11.77
C VAL A 40 4.83 -2.86 -12.73
N GLY A 41 3.97 -1.94 -12.28
CA GLY A 41 3.52 -0.81 -13.08
C GLY A 41 4.67 0.07 -13.54
N ASN A 42 5.54 0.46 -12.62
CA ASN A 42 6.69 1.29 -12.92
C ASN A 42 7.72 0.57 -13.80
N HIS A 43 7.90 -0.74 -13.60
CA HIS A 43 8.75 -1.55 -14.49
C HIS A 43 8.23 -1.54 -15.93
N ILE A 44 6.93 -1.75 -16.13
CA ILE A 44 6.30 -1.71 -17.46
C ILE A 44 6.47 -0.31 -18.09
N LEU A 45 6.17 0.76 -17.35
CA LEU A 45 6.32 2.13 -17.83
C LEU A 45 7.75 2.43 -18.28
N SER A 46 8.73 2.03 -17.48
CA SER A 46 10.14 2.25 -17.80
C SER A 46 10.63 1.38 -18.97
N ALA A 47 10.27 0.10 -19.00
CA ALA A 47 10.80 -0.85 -19.96
C ALA A 47 10.17 -0.70 -21.35
N GLU A 48 8.86 -0.52 -21.41
CA GLU A 48 8.10 -0.55 -22.67
C GLU A 48 7.81 0.86 -23.22
N PHE A 49 7.75 1.87 -22.35
CA PHE A 49 7.35 3.23 -22.73
C PHE A 49 8.43 4.30 -22.48
N GLY A 50 9.54 3.93 -21.82
CA GLY A 50 10.57 4.89 -21.41
C GLY A 50 10.04 5.99 -20.49
N ALA A 51 8.92 5.74 -19.82
CA ALA A 51 8.22 6.69 -18.98
C ALA A 51 8.63 6.55 -17.52
N SER A 52 8.66 7.66 -16.81
CA SER A 52 8.94 7.69 -15.37
C SER A 52 7.78 8.36 -14.64
N ALA A 53 7.20 7.64 -13.69
CA ALA A 53 6.16 8.17 -12.82
C ALA A 53 6.75 9.04 -11.71
N ARG A 54 6.05 10.12 -11.37
CA ARG A 54 6.48 11.07 -10.32
C ARG A 54 6.24 10.52 -8.91
N ASP A 55 5.17 9.78 -8.75
CA ASP A 55 4.76 9.14 -7.50
C ASP A 55 3.90 7.91 -7.80
N TYR A 56 3.44 7.23 -6.74
CA TYR A 56 2.64 6.01 -6.87
C TYR A 56 1.29 6.20 -7.55
N GLU A 57 0.64 7.35 -7.36
CA GLU A 57 -0.65 7.63 -8.01
C GLU A 57 -0.44 7.90 -9.51
N ASP A 58 0.66 8.58 -9.85
CA ASP A 58 1.07 8.84 -11.21
C ASP A 58 1.35 7.55 -12.00
N ILE A 59 1.82 6.47 -11.36
CA ILE A 59 1.96 5.14 -12.00
C ILE A 59 0.61 4.67 -12.56
N ILE A 60 -0.45 4.71 -11.74
CA ILE A 60 -1.79 4.25 -12.15
C ILE A 60 -2.35 5.11 -13.29
N VAL A 61 -2.15 6.44 -13.20
CA VAL A 61 -2.57 7.38 -14.25
C VAL A 61 -1.83 7.10 -15.56
N GLN A 62 -0.51 6.93 -15.51
CA GLN A 62 0.30 6.69 -16.70
C GLN A 62 -0.01 5.34 -17.34
N LEU A 63 -0.16 4.27 -16.55
CA LEU A 63 -0.54 2.94 -17.06
C LEU A 63 -1.85 2.99 -17.85
N GLY A 64 -2.85 3.73 -17.36
CA GLY A 64 -4.12 3.92 -18.08
C GLY A 64 -3.96 4.81 -19.32
N THR A 65 -3.07 5.80 -19.27
CA THR A 65 -2.80 6.71 -20.39
C THR A 65 -2.14 6.00 -21.57
N VAL A 66 -1.21 5.08 -21.29
CA VAL A 66 -0.53 4.28 -22.32
C VAL A 66 -1.30 3.01 -22.71
N GLY A 67 -2.47 2.77 -22.10
CA GLY A 67 -3.35 1.65 -22.44
C GLY A 67 -2.93 0.28 -21.89
N VAL A 68 -2.03 0.23 -20.90
CA VAL A 68 -1.66 -1.04 -20.23
C VAL A 68 -2.80 -1.56 -19.35
N ILE A 69 -3.55 -0.66 -18.73
CA ILE A 69 -4.79 -0.98 -18.01
C ILE A 69 -5.95 -0.23 -18.65
N ASP A 70 -7.13 -0.84 -18.65
CA ASP A 70 -8.33 -0.19 -19.16
C ASP A 70 -8.84 0.92 -18.20
N PRO A 71 -9.73 1.82 -18.67
CA PRO A 71 -10.25 2.89 -17.83
C PRO A 71 -11.00 2.42 -16.58
N ALA A 72 -11.67 1.26 -16.62
CA ALA A 72 -12.41 0.76 -15.48
C ALA A 72 -11.46 0.30 -14.36
N LEU A 73 -10.40 -0.42 -14.72
CA LEU A 73 -9.37 -0.83 -13.77
C LEU A 73 -8.57 0.36 -13.24
N ARG A 74 -8.27 1.35 -14.10
CA ARG A 74 -7.65 2.61 -13.66
C ARG A 74 -8.50 3.31 -12.59
N ASP A 75 -9.81 3.40 -12.81
CA ASP A 75 -10.73 4.06 -11.87
C ASP A 75 -10.89 3.26 -10.57
N GLU A 76 -10.84 1.92 -10.63
CA GLU A 76 -10.84 1.05 -9.45
C GLU A 76 -9.57 1.21 -8.61
N LEU A 77 -8.41 1.36 -9.26
CA LEU A 77 -7.12 1.52 -8.58
C LEU A 77 -6.85 2.98 -8.14
N ARG A 78 -7.70 3.92 -8.51
CA ARG A 78 -7.54 5.34 -8.17
C ARG A 78 -7.52 5.52 -6.64
N GLY A 79 -6.53 6.25 -6.16
CA GLY A 79 -6.31 6.50 -4.73
C GLY A 79 -5.51 5.42 -4.01
N LEU A 80 -5.09 4.34 -4.70
CA LEU A 80 -4.23 3.31 -4.11
C LEU A 80 -2.89 3.90 -3.64
N GLY A 81 -2.33 4.88 -4.35
CA GLY A 81 -1.09 5.55 -3.95
C GLY A 81 -1.26 6.30 -2.62
N GLY A 82 -2.38 7.02 -2.48
CA GLY A 82 -2.76 7.68 -1.23
C GLY A 82 -3.04 6.69 -0.10
N PHE A 83 -3.73 5.59 -0.38
CA PHE A 83 -4.02 4.54 0.60
C PHE A 83 -2.74 3.89 1.14
N ARG A 84 -1.79 3.57 0.26
CA ARG A 84 -0.47 3.07 0.64
C ARG A 84 0.25 4.06 1.56
N ASN A 85 0.18 5.36 1.27
CA ASN A 85 0.79 6.39 2.12
C ASN A 85 0.13 6.43 3.51
N ILE A 86 -1.19 6.28 3.61
CA ILE A 86 -1.88 6.21 4.90
C ILE A 86 -1.43 4.97 5.68
N LEU A 87 -1.32 3.80 5.03
CA LEU A 87 -0.86 2.59 5.69
C LEU A 87 0.57 2.75 6.23
N VAL A 88 1.49 3.33 5.45
CA VAL A 88 2.88 3.52 5.90
C VAL A 88 3.01 4.59 6.99
N HIS A 89 2.38 5.75 6.81
CA HIS A 89 2.52 6.86 7.76
C HIS A 89 1.63 6.73 8.99
N GLY A 90 0.54 5.94 8.92
CA GLY A 90 -0.32 5.62 10.06
C GLY A 90 0.44 4.93 11.20
N TYR A 91 1.49 4.17 10.87
CA TYR A 91 2.39 3.56 11.86
C TYR A 91 3.45 4.53 12.42
N LEU A 92 3.70 5.67 11.76
CA LEU A 92 4.72 6.64 12.17
C LEU A 92 4.26 7.58 13.30
N ARG A 93 3.12 7.33 13.95
CA ARG A 93 2.84 7.88 15.28
C ARG A 93 3.75 7.21 16.33
N VAL A 94 5.04 7.47 16.21
CA VAL A 94 6.00 7.16 17.27
C VAL A 94 5.71 8.12 18.42
N ASP A 95 5.41 7.54 19.57
CA ASP A 95 5.18 8.26 20.82
C ASP A 95 6.46 9.01 21.24
N PRO A 96 6.43 10.37 21.31
CA PRO A 96 7.60 11.16 21.71
C PRO A 96 8.19 10.73 23.05
N ASP A 97 7.36 10.25 23.97
CA ASP A 97 7.79 9.84 25.30
C ASP A 97 8.58 8.51 25.23
N ARG A 98 8.23 7.60 24.31
CA ARG A 98 9.00 6.37 24.07
C ARG A 98 10.36 6.64 23.40
N VAL A 99 10.49 7.69 22.59
CA VAL A 99 11.79 8.07 22.01
C VAL A 99 12.69 8.68 23.09
N ALA A 100 12.12 9.46 24.01
CA ALA A 100 12.85 10.05 25.13
C ALA A 100 13.37 8.99 26.11
N GLU A 101 12.61 7.92 26.40
CA GLU A 101 13.06 6.80 27.24
C GLU A 101 14.27 6.05 26.68
N HIS A 102 14.38 5.93 25.35
CA HIS A 102 15.51 5.26 24.71
C HIS A 102 16.76 6.15 24.52
N LEU A 103 16.66 7.46 24.76
CA LEU A 103 17.80 8.41 24.76
C LEU A 103 18.50 8.53 26.12
N ALA A 104 17.84 8.11 27.21
CA ALA A 104 18.32 8.30 28.58
C ALA A 104 19.17 7.14 29.14
N VAL A 105 19.53 6.14 28.33
CA VAL A 105 20.45 5.07 28.73
C VAL A 105 21.62 5.00 27.74
N ALA A 106 22.63 5.82 28.02
CA ALA A 106 24.02 5.64 27.60
C ALA A 106 24.93 5.87 28.82
#